data_AF-A0A535CP08-F1
#
_entry.id   AF-A0A535CP08-F1
#
_cell.length_a   1.000
_cell.length_b   1.000
_cell.length_c   1.000
_cell.angle_alpha   90.00
_cell.angle_beta   90.00
_cell.angle_gamma   90.00
#
_symmetry.space_group_name_H-M   'P 1'
#
loop_
_entity.id
_entity.type
_entity.pdbx_description
1 polymer ?
#
loop_
_entity_poly.entity_id
_entity_poly.type
_entity_poly.pdbx_seq_one_letter_code
_entity_poly.pdbx_strand_id
1 'polypeptide(L)'
;MSRDDITQILRDLRGGKSGAVEALLPLVYVELHAMAHRRLSPGARDVTLDTTALVHEAYLRLFDRSQLDWKDRQHFFSVAAIAMRQIIVDHARKRSAEK
;
A
#
# COMPACT_ATOMS: atom_id res chain seq x y z
N MET A 1 2.56 20.09 -0.49
CA MET A 1 2.91 19.45 0.80
C MET A 1 4.16 18.61 0.58
N SER A 2 5.15 18.74 1.48
CA SER A 2 6.53 18.28 1.27
C SER A 2 6.69 16.79 1.60
N ARG A 3 7.76 16.17 1.09
CA ARG A 3 8.19 14.80 1.47
C ARG A 3 8.39 14.64 2.98
N ASP A 4 8.67 15.73 3.68
CA ASP A 4 8.93 15.76 5.12
C ASP A 4 7.67 15.52 5.95
N ASP A 5 6.50 15.87 5.42
CA ASP A 5 5.21 15.74 6.11
C ASP A 5 4.88 14.25 6.37
N ILE A 6 5.09 13.39 5.37
CA ILE A 6 4.83 11.94 5.49
C ILE A 6 5.81 11.27 6.46
N THR A 7 7.10 11.62 6.38
CA THR A 7 8.12 11.03 7.27
C THR A 7 7.86 11.40 8.72
N GLN A 8 7.46 12.65 8.99
CA GLN A 8 7.11 13.07 10.35
C GLN A 8 5.85 12.36 10.87
N ILE A 9 4.80 12.22 10.04
CA ILE A 9 3.59 11.51 10.43
C ILE A 9 3.87 10.01 10.70
N LEU A 10 4.78 9.37 9.96
CA LEU A 10 5.18 7.99 10.23
C LEU A 10 5.92 7.83 11.56
N ARG A 11 6.73 8.82 11.97
CA ARG A 11 7.36 8.83 13.30
C ARG A 11 6.33 9.03 14.41
N ASP A 12 5.38 9.94 14.20
CA ASP A 12 4.28 10.19 15.12
C ASP A 12 3.41 8.92 15.30
N LEU A 13 3.18 8.17 14.21
CA LEU A 13 2.51 6.88 14.22
C LEU A 13 3.27 5.84 15.07
N ARG A 14 4.60 5.76 14.92
CA ARG A 14 5.46 4.90 15.76
C ARG A 14 5.38 5.28 17.24
N GLY A 15 5.27 6.58 17.53
CA GLY A 15 5.11 7.10 18.90
C GLY A 15 3.74 6.85 19.52
N GLY A 16 2.81 6.19 18.81
CA GLY A 16 1.46 5.91 19.30
C GLY A 16 0.55 7.15 19.33
N LYS A 17 0.91 8.21 18.61
CA LYS A 17 0.13 9.44 18.57
C LYS A 17 -1.20 9.19 17.87
N SER A 18 -2.29 9.33 18.63
CA SER A 18 -3.66 9.30 18.08
C SER A 18 -3.81 10.37 17.00
N GLY A 19 -4.50 10.06 15.89
CA GLY A 19 -4.64 11.00 14.76
C GLY A 19 -3.58 10.83 13.66
N ALA A 20 -2.47 10.14 13.93
CA ALA A 20 -1.40 9.99 12.93
C ALA A 20 -1.84 9.15 11.72
N VAL A 21 -2.70 8.14 11.93
CA VAL A 21 -3.28 7.35 10.84
C VAL A 21 -4.20 8.19 9.98
N GLU A 22 -5.12 8.97 10.59
CA GLU A 22 -6.03 9.84 9.85
C GLU A 22 -5.29 10.91 9.04
N ALA A 23 -4.18 11.44 9.57
CA ALA A 23 -3.33 12.39 8.86
C ALA A 23 -2.52 11.74 7.72
N LEU A 24 -2.07 10.49 7.90
CA LEU A 24 -1.28 9.76 6.91
C LEU A 24 -2.14 9.32 5.71
N LEU A 25 -3.37 8.86 6.00
CA LEU A 25 -4.30 8.25 5.06
C LEU A 25 -4.44 9.01 3.73
N PRO A 26 -4.89 10.29 3.72
CA PRO A 26 -5.10 11.01 2.46
C PRO A 26 -3.79 11.22 1.68
N LEU A 27 -2.65 11.31 2.38
CA LEU A 27 -1.34 11.55 1.77
C LEU A 27 -0.82 10.31 1.04
N VAL A 28 -0.99 9.12 1.65
CA VAL A 28 -0.52 7.88 1.04
C VAL A 28 -1.51 7.30 0.06
N TYR A 29 -2.81 7.54 0.22
CA TYR A 29 -3.85 6.94 -0.62
C TYR A 29 -3.69 7.28 -2.11
N VAL A 30 -3.42 8.55 -2.43
CA VAL A 30 -3.20 8.99 -3.82
C VAL A 30 -1.99 8.30 -4.46
N GLU A 31 -0.89 8.18 -3.71
CA GLU A 31 0.34 7.53 -4.16
C GLU A 31 0.15 6.02 -4.34
N LEU A 32 -0.53 5.36 -3.39
CA LEU A 32 -0.87 3.94 -3.49
C LEU A 32 -1.77 3.68 -4.71
N HIS A 33 -2.74 4.56 -4.97
CA HIS A 33 -3.61 4.45 -6.14
C HIS A 33 -2.82 4.59 -7.45
N ALA A 34 -1.91 5.56 -7.53
CA ALA A 34 -1.03 5.73 -8.69
C ALA A 34 -0.11 4.50 -8.90
N MET A 35 0.44 3.94 -7.81
CA MET A 35 1.25 2.72 -7.86
C MET A 35 0.44 1.52 -8.34
N ALA A 36 -0.77 1.32 -7.81
CA ALA A 36 -1.67 0.24 -8.18
C ALA A 36 -2.05 0.36 -9.67
N HIS A 37 -2.44 1.55 -10.12
CA HIS A 37 -2.83 1.76 -11.51
C HIS A 37 -1.70 1.45 -12.50
N ARG A 38 -0.46 1.87 -12.20
CA ARG A 38 0.72 1.53 -13.02
C ARG A 38 0.99 0.03 -13.07
N ARG A 39 0.71 -0.70 -11.99
CA ARG A 39 0.93 -2.15 -11.90
C ARG A 39 -0.14 -2.96 -12.64
N LEU A 40 -1.35 -2.41 -12.75
CA LEU A 40 -2.50 -3.06 -13.40
C LEU A 40 -2.74 -2.58 -14.84
N SER A 41 -1.88 -1.70 -15.36
CA SER A 41 -1.98 -1.10 -16.69
C SER A 41 -2.08 -2.15 -17.82
N PRO A 42 -2.75 -1.84 -18.96
CA PRO A 42 -3.13 -2.80 -20.00
C PRO A 42 -1.92 -3.36 -20.75
N GLY A 43 -1.34 -4.41 -20.18
CA GLY A 43 -0.19 -5.16 -20.67
C GLY A 43 -0.04 -6.47 -19.90
N ALA A 44 -0.51 -6.48 -18.65
CA ALA A 44 -0.82 -7.70 -17.90
C ALA A 44 -2.18 -8.25 -18.36
N ARG A 45 -2.18 -9.19 -19.32
CA ARG A 45 -3.38 -9.76 -19.97
C ARG A 45 -4.35 -10.55 -19.05
N ASP A 46 -4.29 -10.40 -17.73
CA ASP A 46 -5.02 -11.26 -16.79
C ASP A 46 -5.46 -10.57 -15.49
N VAL A 47 -5.65 -9.25 -15.50
CA VAL A 47 -6.04 -8.51 -14.29
C VAL A 47 -7.56 -8.59 -14.08
N THR A 48 -8.00 -9.53 -13.24
CA THR A 48 -9.34 -9.53 -12.62
C THR A 48 -9.38 -8.67 -11.35
N LEU A 49 -8.23 -8.19 -10.88
CA LEU A 49 -8.09 -7.42 -9.65
C LEU A 49 -8.25 -5.93 -9.94
N ASP A 50 -9.27 -5.30 -9.35
CA ASP A 50 -9.48 -3.86 -9.48
C ASP A 50 -8.39 -3.03 -8.76
N THR A 51 -8.12 -1.82 -9.27
CA THR A 51 -7.14 -0.90 -8.66
C THR A 51 -7.51 -0.56 -7.22
N THR A 52 -8.79 -0.32 -6.94
CA THR A 52 -9.31 0.00 -5.62
C THR A 52 -9.16 -1.19 -4.68
N ALA A 53 -9.45 -2.40 -5.16
CA ALA A 53 -9.29 -3.63 -4.39
C ALA A 53 -7.83 -3.85 -3.98
N LEU A 54 -6.89 -3.68 -4.93
CA LEU A 54 -5.45 -3.78 -4.65
C LEU A 54 -4.99 -2.74 -3.61
N VAL A 55 -5.46 -1.50 -3.71
CA VAL A 55 -5.12 -0.44 -2.73
C VAL A 55 -5.67 -0.78 -1.35
N HIS A 56 -6.91 -1.25 -1.26
CA HIS A 56 -7.56 -1.60 0.00
C HIS A 56 -6.85 -2.78 0.69
N GLU A 57 -6.56 -3.85 -0.03
CA GLU A 57 -5.81 -4.99 0.54
C GLU A 57 -4.38 -4.61 0.94
N ALA A 58 -3.70 -3.79 0.14
CA ALA A 58 -2.37 -3.30 0.48
C ALA A 58 -2.41 -2.44 1.75
N TYR A 59 -3.42 -1.59 1.90
CA TYR A 59 -3.66 -0.80 3.11
C TYR A 59 -3.80 -1.71 4.33
N LEU A 60 -4.72 -2.69 4.28
CA LEU A 60 -4.93 -3.63 5.39
C LEU A 60 -3.62 -4.34 5.76
N ARG A 61 -2.84 -4.83 4.80
CA ARG A 61 -1.54 -5.48 5.08
C ARG A 61 -0.50 -4.53 5.70
N LEU A 62 -0.50 -3.24 5.35
CA LEU A 62 0.44 -2.27 5.89
C LEU A 62 0.10 -1.89 7.34
N PHE A 63 -1.19 -1.73 7.67
CA PHE A 63 -1.65 -1.31 8.99
C PHE A 63 -1.87 -2.48 9.96
N ASP A 64 -2.16 -3.68 9.48
CA ASP A 64 -2.10 -4.91 10.29
C ASP A 64 -0.67 -5.18 10.76
N ARG A 65 0.31 -4.74 9.95
CA ARG A 65 1.72 -4.67 10.34
C ARG A 65 2.09 -3.35 11.04
N SER A 66 1.18 -2.68 11.73
CA SER A 66 1.46 -1.45 12.52
C SER A 66 2.54 -1.63 13.60
N GLN A 67 2.97 -2.87 13.87
CA GLN A 67 4.17 -3.20 14.64
C GLN A 67 5.50 -3.00 13.86
N LEU A 68 5.47 -2.68 12.57
CA LEU A 68 6.65 -2.37 11.77
C LEU A 68 7.20 -1.00 12.14
N ASP A 69 8.51 -0.94 12.38
CA ASP A 69 9.23 0.32 12.58
C ASP A 69 9.35 1.08 11.24
N TRP A 70 8.36 1.93 10.96
CA TRP A 70 8.34 2.79 9.78
C TRP A 70 9.43 3.87 9.88
N LYS A 71 10.53 3.66 9.16
CA LYS A 71 11.69 4.57 9.17
C LYS A 71 11.43 5.91 8.45
N ASP A 72 10.90 5.83 7.23
CA ASP A 72 10.68 6.99 6.37
C ASP A 72 9.68 6.67 5.24
N ARG A 73 9.34 7.71 4.46
CA ARG A 73 8.47 7.62 3.28
C ARG A 73 8.94 6.58 2.27
N GLN A 74 10.24 6.49 2.00
CA GLN A 74 10.78 5.58 0.99
C GLN A 74 10.63 4.13 1.44
N HIS A 75 10.91 3.83 2.71
CA HIS A 75 10.67 2.53 3.30
C HIS A 75 9.19 2.16 3.22
N PHE A 76 8.29 3.08 3.60
CA PHE A 76 6.84 2.86 3.52
C PHE A 76 6.38 2.44 2.12
N PHE A 77 6.72 3.23 1.09
CA PHE A 77 6.31 2.92 -0.28
C PHE A 77 7.02 1.69 -0.86
N SER A 78 8.24 1.38 -0.40
CA SER A 78 8.92 0.13 -0.80
C SER A 78 8.20 -1.10 -0.26
N VAL A 79 7.78 -1.08 1.01
CA VAL A 79 6.98 -2.16 1.59
C VAL A 79 5.61 -2.26 0.91
N ALA A 80 4.96 -1.13 0.62
CA ALA A 80 3.70 -1.09 -0.11
C ALA A 80 3.81 -1.72 -1.51
N ALA A 81 4.88 -1.40 -2.24
CA ALA A 81 5.19 -1.98 -3.54
C ALA A 81 5.32 -3.51 -3.49
N ILE A 82 5.99 -4.04 -2.46
CA ILE A 82 6.16 -5.49 -2.25
C ILE A 82 4.80 -6.13 -1.93
N ALA A 83 4.03 -5.53 -1.02
CA ALA A 83 2.72 -6.03 -0.63
C ALA A 83 1.76 -6.11 -1.83
N MET A 84 1.69 -5.05 -2.64
CA MET A 84 0.87 -5.03 -3.86
C MET A 84 1.27 -6.13 -4.84
N ARG A 85 2.57 -6.36 -5.04
CA ARG A 85 3.05 -7.45 -5.92
C ARG A 85 2.62 -8.82 -5.40
N GLN A 86 2.73 -9.05 -4.09
CA GLN A 86 2.28 -10.29 -3.46
C GLN A 86 0.79 -10.51 -3.66
N ILE A 87 -0.03 -9.49 -3.41
CA ILE A 87 -1.49 -9.55 -3.61
C ILE A 87 -1.84 -9.92 -5.06
N ILE A 88 -1.23 -9.26 -6.05
CA ILE A 88 -1.46 -9.57 -7.47
C ILE A 88 -1.11 -11.04 -7.77
N VAL A 89 0.03 -11.52 -7.28
CA VAL A 89 0.48 -12.90 -7.50
C VAL A 89 -0.44 -13.90 -6.80
N ASP A 90 -0.84 -13.63 -5.56
CA ASP A 90 -1.76 -14.47 -4.79
C ASP A 90 -3.11 -14.59 -5.50
N HIS A 91 -3.62 -13.48 -6.04
CA HIS A 91 -4.87 -13.44 -6.80
C HIS A 91 -4.76 -14.24 -8.10
N ALA A 92 -3.66 -14.08 -8.85
CA ALA A 92 -3.39 -14.87 -10.04
C ALA A 92 -3.27 -16.37 -9.76
N ARG A 93 -2.61 -16.75 -8.64
CA ARG A 93 -2.47 -18.15 -8.21
C ARG A 93 -3.80 -18.79 -7.85
N LYS A 94 -4.65 -18.10 -7.08
CA LYS A 94 -5.98 -18.59 -6.69
C LYS A 94 -6.84 -18.89 -7.94
N ARG A 95 -6.87 -17.96 -8.90
CA ARG A 95 -7.60 -18.15 -10.15
C ARG A 95 -7.12 -19.37 -10.95
N SER A 96 -5.81 -19.64 -10.98
CA SER A 96 -5.28 -20.82 -11.68
C SER A 96 -5.59 -22.14 -10.96
N ALA A 97 -5.85 -22.11 -9.66
CA ALA A 97 -6.19 -23.30 -8.86
C ALA A 97 -7.70 -23.61 -8.87
N GLU A 98 -8.55 -22.62 -9.19
CA GLU A 98 -10.01 -22.77 -9.36
C GLU A 98 -10.41 -23.28 -10.76
N LYS A 99 -9.43 -23.65 -11.59
CA LYS A 99 -9.61 -24.09 -12.97
C LYS A 99 -9.25 -25.57 -13.12
#